data_AF-A0A9P5CUK1-F1
#
_entry.id   AF-A0A9P5CUK1-F1
#
_cell.length_a   1.000
_cell.length_b   1.000
_cell.length_c   1.000
_cell.angle_alpha   90.00
_cell.angle_beta   90.00
_cell.angle_gamma   90.00
#
_symmetry.space_group_name_H-M   'P 1'
#
loop_
_entity.id
_entity.type
_entity.pdbx_description
1 polymer ?
#
loop_
_entity_poly.entity_id
_entity_poly.type
_entity_poly.pdbx_seq_one_letter_code
_entity_poly.pdbx_strand_id
1 'polypeptide(L)'
;YTIQMRNLHKRYNLSPEIMALFRKMGDHHHGYEDPDALGRLMRMSLNARKTCTDTISHLAKAMQKKCDQSTISECTELIQGCTELLSLA
;
A
#
# COMPACT_ATOMS: atom_id res chain seq x y z
N TYR A 1 -7.73 7.53 8.04
CA TYR A 1 -7.01 6.53 7.22
C TYR A 1 -7.53 5.11 7.46
N THR A 2 -8.86 4.94 7.43
CA THR A 2 -9.56 3.66 7.61
C THR A 2 -10.30 3.29 6.33
N ILE A 3 -9.68 3.58 5.18
CA ILE A 3 -10.33 3.35 3.89
C ILE A 3 -10.28 1.85 3.64
N GLN A 4 -11.39 1.19 3.97
CA GLN A 4 -12.02 0.15 3.17
C GLN A 4 -11.10 -0.94 2.57
N MET A 5 -10.00 -1.27 3.25
CA MET A 5 -9.17 -2.43 2.92
C MET A 5 -9.95 -3.75 2.99
N ARG A 6 -11.15 -3.75 3.57
CA ARG A 6 -12.05 -4.90 3.63
C ARG A 6 -12.55 -5.40 2.27
N ASN A 7 -12.37 -4.67 1.16
CA ASN A 7 -12.74 -5.18 -0.17
C ASN A 7 -11.75 -4.89 -1.31
N LEU A 8 -10.82 -3.95 -1.14
CA LEU A 8 -9.80 -3.64 -2.16
C LEU A 8 -8.89 -4.84 -2.46
N HIS A 9 -8.56 -5.65 -1.45
CA HIS A 9 -7.75 -6.86 -1.63
C HIS A 9 -8.38 -7.86 -2.59
N LYS A 10 -9.71 -7.98 -2.60
CA LYS A 10 -10.45 -8.93 -3.44
C LYS A 10 -10.67 -8.34 -4.84
N ARG A 11 -10.79 -7.01 -4.92
CA ARG A 11 -11.01 -6.29 -6.18
C ARG A 11 -9.74 -6.19 -7.04
N TYR A 12 -8.58 -6.08 -6.40
CA TYR A 12 -7.27 -5.90 -7.07
C TYR A 12 -6.30 -7.06 -6.86
N ASN A 13 -6.75 -8.16 -6.23
CA ASN A 13 -5.93 -9.35 -5.94
C ASN A 13 -4.59 -9.00 -5.25
N LEU A 14 -4.67 -8.15 -4.22
CA LEU A 14 -3.51 -7.65 -3.50
C LEU A 14 -2.83 -8.79 -2.71
N SER A 15 -1.50 -8.84 -2.75
CA SER A 15 -0.72 -9.83 -2.01
C SER A 15 -0.95 -9.71 -0.50
N PRO A 16 -1.02 -10.81 0.27
CA PRO A 16 -1.14 -10.75 1.73
C PRO A 16 -0.02 -9.94 2.40
N GLU A 17 1.16 -9.85 1.78
CA GLU A 17 2.28 -9.04 2.25
C GLU A 17 1.97 -7.54 2.23
N ILE A 18 1.38 -7.01 1.15
CA ILE A 18 1.05 -5.57 1.08
C ILE A 18 -0.01 -5.21 2.13
N MET A 19 -0.95 -6.13 2.40
CA MET A 19 -1.96 -5.92 3.45
C MET A 19 -1.33 -5.83 4.85
N ALA A 20 -0.34 -6.66 5.14
CA ALA A 20 0.39 -6.59 6.40
C ALA A 20 1.16 -5.27 6.54
N LEU A 21 1.77 -4.79 5.44
CA LEU A 21 2.48 -3.52 5.41
C LEU A 21 1.56 -2.32 5.63
N PHE A 22 0.43 -2.29 4.94
CA PHE A 22 -0.57 -1.27 5.10
C PHE A 22 -1.18 -1.24 6.50
N ARG A 23 -1.37 -2.41 7.12
CA ARG A 23 -1.83 -2.49 8.51
C ARG A 23 -0.82 -1.88 9.46
N LYS A 24 0.46 -2.23 9.32
CA LYS A 24 1.56 -1.62 10.09
C LYS A 24 1.64 -0.11 9.90
N MET A 25 1.43 0.38 8.68
CA MET A 25 1.35 1.83 8.42
C MET A 25 0.15 2.48 9.13
N GLY A 26 -1.01 1.83 9.13
CA GLY A 26 -2.18 2.32 9.88
C GLY A 26 -1.92 2.38 11.39
N ASP A 27 -1.21 1.39 11.93
CA ASP A 27 -0.82 1.33 13.34
C ASP A 27 0.24 2.40 13.68
N HIS A 28 1.17 2.68 12.76
CA HIS A 28 2.14 3.78 12.82
C HIS A 28 1.46 5.15 12.82
N HIS A 29 0.50 5.38 11.92
CA HIS A 29 -0.28 6.63 11.89
C HIS A 29 -1.16 6.84 13.13
N HIS A 30 -1.60 5.76 13.80
CA HIS A 30 -2.27 5.88 15.09
C HIS A 30 -1.32 6.06 16.28
N GLY A 31 0.00 5.99 16.07
CA GLY A 31 1.01 6.13 17.13
C GLY A 31 1.18 4.90 18.01
N TYR A 32 0.74 3.71 17.55
CA TYR A 32 0.91 2.45 18.29
C TYR A 32 2.29 1.79 18.08
N GLU A 33 2.97 2.06 16.97
CA GLU A 33 4.31 1.51 16.67
C GLU A 33 5.37 2.62 16.60
N ASP A 34 6.61 2.25 16.94
CA ASP A 34 7.81 3.10 16.84
C ASP A 34 7.94 3.66 15.40
N PRO A 35 8.05 4.99 15.23
CA PRO A 35 8.06 5.61 13.93
C PRO A 35 9.19 5.09 13.01
N ASP A 36 10.29 4.62 13.60
CA ASP A 36 11.43 4.07 12.87
C ASP A 36 11.30 2.58 12.57
N ALA A 37 10.39 1.84 13.22
CA ALA A 37 10.24 0.41 13.00
C ALA A 37 9.74 0.10 11.58
N LEU A 38 8.81 0.92 11.07
CA LEU A 38 8.30 0.78 9.71
C LEU A 38 9.38 1.09 8.66
N GLY A 39 10.14 2.17 8.87
CA GLY A 39 11.26 2.53 7.99
C GLY A 39 12.37 1.49 8.00
N ARG A 40 12.74 0.95 9.17
CA ARG A 40 13.68 -0.18 9.27
C ARG A 40 13.17 -1.41 8.53
N LEU A 41 11.87 -1.74 8.65
CA LEU A 41 11.28 -2.87 7.95
C LEU A 41 11.30 -2.69 6.43
N MET A 42 11.03 -1.47 5.93
CA MET A 42 11.15 -1.13 4.51
C MET A 42 12.60 -1.19 4.00
N ARG A 43 13.54 -0.66 4.78
CA ARG A 43 14.98 -0.70 4.47
C ARG A 43 15.52 -2.12 4.40
N MET A 44 15.18 -2.95 5.37
CA MET A 44 15.69 -4.31 5.48
C MET A 44 14.98 -5.28 4.54
N SER A 45 13.70 -5.08 4.23
CA SER A 45 12.95 -5.97 3.37
C SER A 45 12.95 -5.49 1.93
N LEU A 46 13.87 -6.04 1.12
CA LEU A 46 13.84 -5.88 -0.34
C LEU A 46 12.50 -6.37 -0.92
N ASN A 47 11.93 -7.42 -0.31
CA ASN A 47 10.64 -7.97 -0.73
C ASN A 47 9.50 -6.96 -0.49
N ALA A 48 9.49 -6.25 0.64
CA ALA A 48 8.49 -5.22 0.91
C ALA A 48 8.51 -4.10 -0.13
N ARG A 49 9.72 -3.63 -0.51
CA ARG A 49 9.90 -2.61 -1.56
C ARG A 49 9.42 -3.12 -2.92
N LYS A 50 9.80 -4.36 -3.27
CA LYS A 50 9.36 -4.99 -4.52
C LYS A 50 7.84 -5.16 -4.57
N THR A 51 7.23 -5.64 -3.49
CA THR A 51 5.78 -5.79 -3.38
C THR A 51 5.06 -4.45 -3.51
N CYS A 52 5.60 -3.36 -2.95
CA CYS A 52 5.07 -2.00 -3.15
C CYS A 52 5.12 -1.58 -4.63
N THR A 53 6.27 -1.74 -5.29
CA THR A 53 6.43 -1.37 -6.72
C THR A 53 5.58 -2.25 -7.66
N ASP A 54 5.46 -3.53 -7.36
CA ASP A 54 4.62 -4.47 -8.13
C ASP A 54 3.13 -4.11 -7.95
N THR A 55 2.73 -3.73 -6.74
CA THR A 55 1.37 -3.26 -6.44
C THR A 55 1.06 -1.95 -7.16
N ILE A 56 1.97 -0.97 -7.14
CA ILE A 56 1.84 0.28 -7.89
C ILE A 56 1.66 0.00 -9.39
N SER A 57 2.50 -0.88 -9.95
CA SER A 57 2.43 -1.26 -11.37
C SER A 57 1.12 -1.97 -11.71
N HIS A 58 0.61 -2.81 -10.81
CA HIS A 58 -0.66 -3.51 -10.98
C HIS A 58 -1.84 -2.54 -10.94
N LEU A 59 -1.86 -1.62 -9.97
CA LEU A 59 -2.90 -0.60 -9.82
C LEU A 59 -2.88 0.36 -11.03
N ALA A 60 -1.72 0.82 -11.47
CA ALA A 60 -1.59 1.68 -12.65
C ALA A 60 -2.15 1.01 -13.92
N LYS A 61 -1.89 -0.30 -14.11
CA LYS A 61 -2.48 -1.08 -15.20
C LYS A 61 -3.99 -1.26 -15.05
N ALA A 62 -4.48 -1.44 -13.83
CA ALA A 62 -5.91 -1.55 -13.55
C ALA A 62 -6.65 -0.23 -13.82
N MET A 63 -6.06 0.92 -13.45
CA MET A 63 -6.57 2.26 -13.75
C MET A 63 -6.71 2.51 -15.25
N GLN A 64 -5.73 2.08 -16.06
CA GLN A 64 -5.84 2.19 -17.52
C GLN A 64 -6.98 1.34 -18.11
N LYS A 65 -7.29 0.18 -17.51
CA LYS A 65 -8.31 -0.74 -18.03
C LYS A 65 -9.72 -0.44 -17.52
N LYS A 66 -9.86 0.06 -16.30
CA LYS A 66 -11.14 0.33 -15.66
C LYS A 66 -11.22 1.82 -15.31
N CYS A 67 -11.74 2.60 -16.26
CA CYS A 67 -11.85 4.05 -16.17
C CYS A 67 -13.08 4.48 -15.34
N ASP A 68 -13.25 3.89 -14.15
CA ASP A 68 -14.24 4.36 -13.18
C ASP A 68 -13.57 5.36 -12.23
N GLN A 69 -14.15 6.54 -12.10
CA GLN A 69 -13.54 7.64 -11.33
C GLN A 69 -13.34 7.29 -9.85
N SER A 70 -14.19 6.43 -9.28
CA SER A 70 -14.00 5.89 -7.92
C SER A 70 -12.79 4.95 -7.82
N THR A 71 -12.62 4.09 -8.82
CA THR A 71 -11.53 3.10 -8.93
C THR A 71 -10.18 3.81 -9.07
N ILE A 72 -10.15 4.91 -9.82
CA ILE A 72 -8.98 5.78 -9.96
C ILE A 72 -8.60 6.40 -8.60
N SER A 73 -9.56 6.99 -7.89
CA SER A 73 -9.31 7.58 -6.56
C SER A 73 -8.77 6.55 -5.57
N GLU A 74 -9.38 5.36 -5.50
CA GLU A 74 -8.94 4.26 -4.64
C GLU A 74 -7.52 3.78 -4.99
N CYS A 75 -7.22 3.63 -6.28
CA CYS A 75 -5.88 3.23 -6.74
C CYS A 75 -4.83 4.30 -6.41
N THR A 76 -5.19 5.59 -6.58
CA THR A 76 -4.30 6.71 -6.25
C THR A 76 -3.96 6.70 -4.76
N GLU A 77 -4.94 6.53 -3.86
CA GLU A 77 -4.68 6.45 -2.42
C GLU A 77 -3.76 5.27 -2.05
N LEU A 78 -3.98 4.10 -2.65
CA LEU A 78 -3.11 2.93 -2.44
C LEU A 78 -1.69 3.17 -2.96
N ILE A 79 -1.55 3.77 -4.14
CA ILE A 79 -0.24 4.14 -4.69
C ILE A 79 0.45 5.15 -3.77
N GLN A 80 -0.29 6.13 -3.27
CA GLN A 80 0.24 7.17 -2.38
C GLN A 80 0.75 6.54 -1.08
N GLY A 81 0.01 5.62 -0.47
CA GLY A 81 0.48 4.88 0.70
C GLY A 81 1.69 3.99 0.41
N CYS A 82 1.73 3.27 -0.71
CA CYS A 82 2.94 2.53 -1.13
C CYS A 82 4.15 3.47 -1.31
N THR A 83 3.93 4.67 -1.84
CA THR A 83 4.98 5.67 -2.06
C THR A 83 5.48 6.23 -0.72
N GLU A 84 4.57 6.43 0.24
CA GLU A 84 4.89 6.85 1.61
C GLU A 84 5.74 5.78 2.31
N LEU A 85 5.42 4.48 2.18
CA LEU A 85 6.29 3.39 2.65
C LEU A 85 7.68 3.43 2.02
N LEU A 86 7.74 3.63 0.70
CA LEU A 86 9.01 3.72 -0.02
C LEU A 86 9.82 4.95 0.39
N SER A 87 9.17 6.04 0.80
CA SER A 87 9.86 7.24 1.32
C SER A 87 10.50 7.02 2.70
N LEU A 88 10.00 6.04 3.46
CA LEU A 88 10.58 5.62 4.74
C LEU A 88 11.73 4.60 4.57
N ALA A 89 11.94 4.10 3.34
CA ALA A 89 13.06 3.23 3.01
C ALA A 89 14.39 3.99 2.91
#